data_AF-A0A3P5YX68-F1
#
_entry.id   AF-A0A3P5YX68-F1
#
_cell.length_a   1.000
_cell.length_b   1.000
_cell.length_c   1.000
_cell.angle_alpha   90.00
_cell.angle_beta   90.00
_cell.angle_gamma   90.00
#
_symmetry.space_group_name_H-M   'P 1'
#
loop_
_entity.id
_entity.type
_entity.pdbx_description
1 polymer ?
#
loop_
_entity_poly.entity_id
_entity_poly.type
_entity_poly.pdbx_seq_one_letter_code
_entity_poly.pdbx_strand_id
1 'polypeptide(L)'
;MGNSESTCSPHEDACKEAETKLEECALAHLASKVDEIATKGFKGFEAAFNDDYNKYTDYMIGGACKESYMNWVESTNNDSGDLIECVEAHSDYYHKFIDFYKGVQEQGIQVMKEFESIMEEESPIRAQEFFGDCCKEQFSALLKCLMKQI
;
A
#
# COMPACT_ATOMS: atom_id res chain seq x y z
N MET A 1 18.56 18.27 54.02
CA MET A 1 19.54 18.80 53.05
C MET A 1 20.24 17.56 52.52
N GLY A 2 19.81 16.94 51.42
CA GLY A 2 19.74 17.46 50.05
C GLY A 2 21.10 17.19 49.39
N ASN A 3 21.27 16.59 48.23
CA ASN A 3 20.40 16.00 47.21
C ASN A 3 21.22 14.84 46.60
N SER A 4 20.58 13.71 46.28
CA SER A 4 21.15 12.73 45.35
C SER A 4 20.59 13.10 43.97
N GLU A 5 21.38 13.84 43.19
CA GLU A 5 21.08 14.10 41.78
C GLU A 5 21.28 12.79 41.02
N SER A 6 20.20 12.02 40.91
CA SER A 6 20.10 10.95 39.91
C SER A 6 19.74 11.61 38.59
N THR A 7 20.75 11.89 37.78
CA THR A 7 20.58 12.18 36.35
C THR A 7 20.31 10.88 35.61
N CYS A 8 19.07 10.39 35.72
CA CYS A 8 18.55 9.44 34.76
C CYS A 8 17.32 10.11 34.16
N SER A 9 17.45 10.73 32.99
CA SER A 9 16.30 10.96 32.11
C SER A 9 15.77 9.60 31.67
N PRO A 10 14.57 9.17 32.10
CA PRO A 10 14.04 7.88 31.70
C PRO A 10 12.73 8.14 30.95
N HIS A 11 12.81 8.66 29.72
CA HIS A 11 11.56 9.03 29.02
C HIS A 11 11.42 8.45 27.61
N GLU A 12 12.49 8.25 26.84
CA GLU A 12 12.37 7.73 25.47
C GLU A 12 12.06 6.22 25.39
N ASP A 13 12.54 5.38 26.33
CA ASP A 13 12.42 3.92 26.18
C ASP A 13 11.13 3.31 26.78
N ALA A 14 10.33 4.04 27.56
CA ALA A 14 9.27 3.42 28.36
C ALA A 14 8.03 2.99 27.56
N CYS A 15 7.79 3.58 26.38
CA CYS A 15 6.64 3.22 25.52
C CYS A 15 7.04 2.47 24.24
N LYS A 16 8.33 2.19 24.06
CA LYS A 16 8.89 1.59 22.84
C LYS A 16 8.22 0.26 22.48
N GLU A 17 7.90 -0.56 23.48
CA GLU A 17 7.17 -1.82 23.24
C GLU A 17 5.75 -1.61 22.70
N ALA A 18 5.04 -0.59 23.19
CA ALA A 18 3.68 -0.29 22.73
C ALA A 18 3.68 0.34 21.33
N GLU A 19 4.68 1.16 21.03
CA GLU A 19 4.94 1.74 19.73
C GLU A 19 5.29 0.65 18.69
N THR A 20 6.26 -0.22 18.98
CA THR A 20 6.62 -1.34 18.11
C THR A 20 5.42 -2.25 17.81
N LYS A 21 4.60 -2.58 18.82
CA LYS A 21 3.38 -3.39 18.60
C LYS A 21 2.34 -2.70 17.73
N LEU A 22 2.26 -1.37 17.80
CA LEU A 22 1.37 -0.59 16.93
C LEU A 22 1.89 -0.60 15.49
N GLU A 23 3.19 -0.42 15.28
CA GLU A 23 3.84 -0.51 13.96
C GLU A 23 3.68 -1.91 13.34
N GLU A 24 3.91 -2.97 14.11
CA GLU A 24 3.71 -4.35 13.65
C GLU A 24 2.26 -4.60 13.23
N CYS A 25 1.29 -4.10 14.00
CA CYS A 25 -0.12 -4.20 13.65
C CYS A 25 -0.47 -3.41 12.39
N ALA A 26 0.07 -2.19 12.26
CA ALA A 26 -0.10 -1.33 11.10
C ALA A 26 0.42 -2.00 9.82
N LEU A 27 1.62 -2.57 9.88
CA LEU A 27 2.23 -3.32 8.78
C LEU A 27 1.40 -4.56 8.41
N ALA A 28 0.91 -5.31 9.39
CA ALA A 28 0.05 -6.47 9.14
C ALA A 28 -1.27 -6.08 8.46
N HIS A 29 -1.88 -4.97 8.87
CA HIS A 29 -3.10 -4.44 8.26
C HIS A 29 -2.86 -3.98 6.81
N LEU A 30 -1.77 -3.25 6.56
CA LEU A 30 -1.36 -2.84 5.21
C LEU A 30 -1.06 -4.03 4.31
N ALA A 31 -0.34 -5.02 4.83
CA ALA A 31 -0.05 -6.26 4.11
C ALA A 31 -1.34 -6.96 3.69
N SER A 32 -2.36 -7.01 4.56
CA SER A 32 -3.68 -7.55 4.21
C SER A 32 -4.36 -6.75 3.08
N LYS A 33 -4.32 -5.41 3.11
CA LYS A 33 -4.88 -4.59 2.03
C LYS A 33 -4.14 -4.80 0.70
N VAL A 34 -2.81 -4.91 0.75
CA VAL A 34 -1.98 -5.20 -0.43
C VAL A 34 -2.29 -6.59 -0.98
N ASP A 35 -2.46 -7.59 -0.12
CA ASP A 35 -2.83 -8.96 -0.51
C ASP A 35 -4.22 -9.01 -1.17
N GLU A 36 -5.19 -8.25 -0.65
CA GLU A 36 -6.51 -8.11 -1.28
C GLU A 36 -6.42 -7.49 -2.68
N ILE A 37 -5.63 -6.43 -2.83
CA ILE A 37 -5.41 -5.75 -4.12
C ILE A 37 -4.74 -6.70 -5.11
N ALA A 38 -3.67 -7.38 -4.69
CA ALA A 38 -2.96 -8.36 -5.50
C ALA A 38 -3.88 -9.52 -5.91
N THR A 39 -4.65 -10.07 -4.97
CA THR A 39 -5.64 -11.13 -5.23
C THR A 39 -6.69 -10.70 -6.26
N LYS A 40 -7.19 -9.46 -6.16
CA LYS A 40 -8.11 -8.92 -7.17
C LYS A 40 -7.43 -8.80 -8.54
N GLY A 41 -6.19 -8.34 -8.59
CA GLY A 41 -5.38 -8.29 -9.81
C GLY A 41 -5.23 -9.66 -10.46
N PHE A 42 -4.85 -10.68 -9.67
CA PHE A 42 -4.71 -12.05 -10.15
C PHE A 42 -6.04 -12.62 -10.66
N LYS A 43 -7.15 -12.41 -9.95
CA LYS A 43 -8.47 -12.85 -10.42
C LYS A 43 -8.90 -12.15 -11.71
N GLY A 44 -8.60 -10.86 -11.86
CA GLY A 44 -8.87 -10.12 -13.09
C GLY A 44 -8.04 -10.64 -14.26
N PHE A 45 -6.75 -10.92 -14.02
CA PHE A 45 -5.87 -11.54 -15.00
C PHE A 45 -6.34 -12.95 -15.40
N GLU A 46 -6.71 -13.78 -14.42
CA GLU A 46 -7.29 -15.10 -14.64
C GLU A 46 -8.57 -15.01 -15.48
N ALA A 47 -9.48 -14.10 -15.16
CA ALA A 47 -10.72 -13.94 -15.92
C ALA A 47 -10.49 -13.46 -17.37
N ALA A 48 -9.48 -12.63 -17.60
CA ALA A 48 -9.20 -12.05 -18.91
C ALA A 48 -8.38 -12.98 -19.83
N PHE A 49 -7.43 -13.72 -19.25
CA PHE A 49 -6.41 -14.47 -19.98
C PHE A 49 -6.28 -15.94 -19.55
N ASN A 50 -7.12 -16.44 -18.63
CA ASN A 50 -7.04 -17.79 -18.05
C ASN A 50 -5.68 -18.07 -17.39
N ASP A 51 -5.11 -17.08 -16.72
CA ASP A 51 -3.79 -17.15 -16.09
C ASP A 51 -2.66 -17.53 -17.08
N ASP A 52 -2.87 -17.25 -18.37
CA ASP A 52 -1.95 -17.58 -19.45
C ASP A 52 -1.21 -16.33 -19.93
N TYR A 53 0.05 -16.23 -19.51
CA TYR A 53 0.92 -15.12 -19.89
C TYR A 53 1.17 -15.03 -21.41
N ASN A 54 1.12 -16.14 -22.15
CA ASN A 54 1.28 -16.11 -23.60
C ASN A 54 0.06 -15.46 -24.25
N LYS A 55 -1.16 -15.78 -23.79
CA LYS A 55 -2.38 -15.12 -24.30
C LYS A 55 -2.40 -13.63 -24.00
N TYR A 56 -1.91 -13.23 -22.82
CA TYR A 56 -1.72 -11.82 -22.50
C TYR A 56 -0.73 -11.16 -23.46
N THR A 57 0.44 -11.77 -23.67
CA THR A 57 1.48 -11.24 -24.55
C THR A 57 0.99 -11.15 -26.01
N ASP A 58 0.34 -12.20 -26.52
CA ASP A 58 -0.23 -12.23 -27.87
C ASP A 58 -1.29 -11.16 -28.07
N TYR A 59 -2.12 -10.92 -27.05
CA TYR A 59 -3.10 -9.84 -27.06
C TYR A 59 -2.45 -8.45 -27.09
N MET A 60 -1.43 -8.21 -26.27
CA MET A 60 -0.72 -6.93 -26.25
C MET A 60 0.01 -6.65 -27.56
N ILE A 61 0.70 -7.65 -28.10
CA ILE A 61 1.43 -7.58 -29.38
C ILE A 61 0.47 -7.50 -30.58
N GLY A 62 -0.74 -8.03 -30.46
CA GLY A 62 -1.74 -8.04 -31.53
C GLY A 62 -2.45 -6.70 -31.76
N GLY A 63 -2.32 -5.74 -30.85
CA GLY A 63 -3.00 -4.45 -30.92
C GLY A 63 -2.11 -3.27 -31.30
N ALA A 64 -2.71 -2.08 -31.30
CA ALA A 64 -2.04 -0.83 -31.70
C ALA A 64 -0.88 -0.41 -30.76
N CYS A 65 -0.89 -0.88 -29.51
CA CYS A 65 0.08 -0.52 -28.47
C CYS A 65 1.28 -1.46 -28.38
N LYS A 66 1.51 -2.30 -29.40
CA LYS A 66 2.63 -3.26 -29.44
C LYS A 66 3.97 -2.61 -29.13
N GLU A 67 4.28 -1.48 -29.76
CA GLU A 67 5.61 -0.84 -29.62
C GLU A 67 5.83 -0.35 -28.19
N SER A 68 4.85 0.36 -27.61
CA SER A 68 4.91 0.80 -26.21
C SER A 68 4.99 -0.40 -25.24
N TYR A 69 4.30 -1.50 -25.53
CA TYR A 69 4.37 -2.72 -24.72
C TYR A 69 5.76 -3.37 -24.76
N MET A 70 6.34 -3.53 -25.96
CA MET A 70 7.67 -4.10 -26.11
C MET A 70 8.72 -3.21 -25.42
N ASN A 71 8.62 -1.89 -25.56
CA ASN A 71 9.50 -0.95 -24.87
C ASN A 71 9.39 -1.11 -23.34
N TRP A 72 8.17 -1.25 -22.81
CA TRP A 72 7.96 -1.47 -21.38
C TRP A 72 8.61 -2.79 -20.89
N VAL A 73 8.41 -3.89 -21.62
CA VAL A 73 8.98 -5.21 -21.31
C VAL A 73 10.51 -5.20 -21.37
N GLU A 74 11.09 -4.47 -22.32
CA GLU A 74 12.53 -4.35 -22.49
C GLU A 74 13.17 -3.31 -21.54
N SER A 75 12.37 -2.45 -20.89
CA SER A 75 12.88 -1.39 -20.02
C SER A 75 13.42 -1.95 -18.70
N THR A 76 14.51 -1.37 -18.20
CA THR A 76 15.03 -1.65 -16.85
C THR A 76 14.40 -0.77 -15.78
N ASN A 77 13.70 0.29 -16.19
CA ASN A 77 13.18 1.34 -15.31
C ASN A 77 11.68 1.20 -15.02
N ASN A 78 11.01 0.20 -15.61
CA ASN A 78 9.57 -0.06 -15.47
C ASN A 78 8.68 1.16 -15.78
N ASP A 79 9.13 2.06 -16.65
CA ASP A 79 8.32 3.19 -17.07
C ASP A 79 7.18 2.70 -17.98
N SER A 80 5.95 2.82 -17.47
CA SER A 80 4.74 2.36 -18.13
C SER A 80 3.92 3.50 -18.73
N GLY A 81 4.38 4.76 -18.64
CA GLY A 81 3.61 5.94 -19.07
C GLY A 81 3.07 5.82 -20.50
N ASP A 82 3.96 5.62 -21.47
CA ASP A 82 3.60 5.49 -22.90
C ASP A 82 2.69 4.29 -23.19
N LEU A 83 2.81 3.21 -22.42
CA LEU A 83 1.95 2.04 -22.55
C LEU A 83 0.54 2.34 -22.03
N ILE A 84 0.44 2.96 -20.84
CA ILE A 84 -0.84 3.32 -20.22
C ILE A 84 -1.59 4.33 -21.10
N GLU A 85 -0.91 5.38 -21.58
CA GLU A 85 -1.53 6.35 -22.49
C GLU A 85 -2.08 5.68 -23.76
N CYS A 86 -1.32 4.75 -24.35
CA CYS A 86 -1.75 4.05 -25.55
C CYS A 86 -2.95 3.14 -25.29
N VAL A 87 -2.94 2.31 -24.25
CA VAL A 87 -4.06 1.40 -23.98
C VAL A 87 -5.34 2.17 -23.66
N GLU A 88 -5.23 3.32 -22.97
CA GLU A 88 -6.37 4.20 -22.72
C GLU A 88 -6.92 4.82 -23.99
N ALA A 89 -6.06 5.29 -24.91
CA ALA A 89 -6.48 5.80 -26.21
C ALA A 89 -7.16 4.74 -27.09
N HIS A 90 -6.84 3.47 -26.85
CA HIS A 90 -7.37 2.31 -27.57
C HIS A 90 -8.24 1.40 -26.68
N SER A 91 -8.99 2.00 -25.74
CA SER A 91 -9.74 1.28 -24.70
C SER A 91 -10.71 0.22 -25.23
N ASP A 92 -11.31 0.43 -26.41
CA ASP A 92 -12.23 -0.54 -27.02
C ASP A 92 -11.55 -1.90 -27.25
N TYR A 93 -10.31 -1.86 -27.77
CA TYR A 93 -9.49 -3.06 -27.94
C TYR A 93 -8.96 -3.55 -26.61
N TYR A 94 -8.45 -2.63 -25.76
CA TYR A 94 -7.68 -2.93 -24.55
C TYR A 94 -8.50 -3.08 -23.25
N HIS A 95 -9.83 -3.12 -23.32
CA HIS A 95 -10.71 -3.18 -22.14
C HIS A 95 -10.32 -4.29 -21.15
N LYS A 96 -9.95 -5.48 -21.64
CA LYS A 96 -9.53 -6.60 -20.79
C LYS A 96 -8.33 -6.27 -19.91
N PHE A 97 -7.36 -5.55 -20.45
CA PHE A 97 -6.19 -5.09 -19.69
C PHE A 97 -6.60 -4.02 -18.67
N ILE A 98 -7.34 -3.02 -19.14
CA ILE A 98 -7.78 -1.88 -18.35
C ILE A 98 -8.59 -2.32 -17.13
N ASP A 99 -9.50 -3.28 -17.31
CA ASP A 99 -10.42 -3.72 -16.26
C ASP A 99 -9.69 -4.30 -15.04
N PHE A 100 -8.63 -5.11 -15.23
CA PHE A 100 -7.86 -5.62 -14.10
C PHE A 100 -6.77 -4.64 -13.64
N TYR A 101 -6.15 -3.89 -14.56
CA TYR A 101 -5.06 -2.98 -14.23
C TYR A 101 -5.52 -1.76 -13.43
N LYS A 102 -6.61 -1.08 -13.85
CA LYS A 102 -7.14 0.08 -13.13
C LYS A 102 -7.60 -0.27 -11.72
N GLY A 103 -8.24 -1.43 -11.56
CA GLY A 103 -8.66 -1.92 -10.25
C GLY A 103 -7.50 -2.10 -9.26
N VAL A 104 -6.33 -2.53 -9.75
CA VAL A 104 -5.12 -2.68 -8.94
C VAL A 104 -4.45 -1.33 -8.69
N GLN A 105 -4.30 -0.51 -9.72
CA GLN A 105 -3.60 0.78 -9.65
C GLN A 105 -4.34 1.79 -8.76
N GLU A 106 -5.64 1.97 -8.96
CA GLU A 106 -6.45 2.93 -8.20
C GLU A 106 -6.51 2.55 -6.72
N GLN A 107 -6.69 1.26 -6.41
CA GLN A 107 -6.73 0.78 -5.03
C GLN A 107 -5.35 0.83 -4.36
N GLY A 108 -4.29 0.51 -5.10
CA GLY A 108 -2.91 0.61 -4.61
C GLY A 108 -2.51 2.03 -4.26
N ILE A 109 -2.80 3.00 -5.14
CA ILE A 109 -2.54 4.42 -4.90
C ILE A 109 -3.35 4.92 -3.70
N GLN A 110 -4.60 4.49 -3.56
CA GLN A 110 -5.44 4.89 -2.43
C GLN A 110 -4.87 4.41 -1.09
N VAL A 111 -4.44 3.14 -1.00
CA VAL A 111 -3.84 2.60 0.23
C VAL A 111 -2.55 3.34 0.61
N MET A 112 -1.71 3.67 -0.37
CA MET A 112 -0.49 4.45 -0.14
C MET A 112 -0.78 5.87 0.36
N LYS A 113 -1.73 6.57 -0.28
CA LYS A 113 -2.13 7.93 0.13
C LYS A 113 -2.74 7.96 1.53
N GLU A 114 -3.58 6.98 1.87
CA GLU A 114 -4.13 6.88 3.22
C GLU A 114 -3.01 6.67 4.25
N PHE A 115 -2.05 5.78 3.95
CA PHE A 115 -0.89 5.55 4.82
C PHE A 115 -0.03 6.80 5.02
N GLU A 116 0.33 7.49 3.93
CA GLU A 116 1.10 8.74 3.98
C GLU A 116 0.39 9.81 4.82
N SER A 117 -0.92 9.96 4.66
CA SER A 117 -1.71 10.94 5.42
C SER A 117 -1.72 10.71 6.93
N ILE A 118 -1.48 9.47 7.37
CA ILE A 118 -1.43 9.11 8.79
C ILE A 118 -0.06 9.38 9.37
N MET A 119 0.99 9.08 8.61
CA MET A 119 2.36 9.36 9.03
C MET A 119 2.64 10.86 9.09
N GLU A 120 2.06 11.65 8.19
CA GLU A 120 2.33 13.10 8.10
C GLU A 120 1.58 13.91 9.18
N GLU A 121 0.42 13.44 9.65
CA GLU A 121 -0.43 14.24 10.54
C GLU A 121 -0.25 13.97 12.03
N GLU A 122 0.57 12.98 12.43
CA GLU A 122 0.72 12.51 13.82
C GLU A 122 -0.62 12.40 14.58
N SER A 123 -1.73 12.18 13.87
CA SER A 123 -3.08 12.38 14.41
C SER A 123 -3.63 11.08 15.00
N PRO A 124 -3.84 11.02 16.33
CA PRO A 124 -4.41 9.85 17.00
C PRO A 124 -5.74 9.39 16.43
N ILE A 125 -6.55 10.34 15.98
CA ILE A 125 -7.92 10.10 15.52
C ILE A 125 -7.90 9.48 14.13
N ARG A 126 -7.06 9.97 13.21
CA ARG A 126 -6.92 9.38 11.86
C ARG A 126 -6.24 8.02 11.89
N ALA A 127 -5.25 7.83 12.76
CA ALA A 127 -4.65 6.52 12.98
C ALA A 127 -5.71 5.51 13.44
N GLN A 128 -6.58 5.90 14.38
CA GLN A 128 -7.69 5.06 14.84
C GLN A 128 -8.72 4.78 13.72
N GLU A 129 -9.05 5.76 12.87
CA GLU A 129 -9.97 5.55 11.73
C GLU A 129 -9.38 4.61 10.68
N PHE A 130 -8.08 4.73 10.37
CA PHE A 130 -7.42 3.93 9.35
C PHE A 130 -7.17 2.49 9.78
N PHE A 131 -6.61 2.28 10.97
CA PHE A 131 -6.45 0.93 11.50
C PHE A 131 -7.77 0.34 11.98
N GLY A 132 -8.82 1.15 12.10
CA GLY A 132 -10.12 0.74 12.61
C GLY A 132 -10.01 0.03 13.96
N ASP A 133 -10.83 -1.00 14.15
CA ASP A 133 -10.73 -1.86 15.34
C ASP A 133 -9.48 -2.77 15.33
N CYS A 134 -8.74 -2.87 14.22
CA CYS A 134 -7.65 -3.84 14.04
C CYS A 134 -6.44 -3.56 14.94
N CYS A 135 -6.07 -2.29 15.13
CA CYS A 135 -4.93 -1.89 15.99
C CYS A 135 -5.35 -1.05 17.20
N LYS A 136 -6.65 -1.03 17.52
CA LYS A 136 -7.23 -0.18 18.57
C LYS A 136 -6.67 -0.47 19.95
N GLU A 137 -6.36 -1.74 20.25
CA GLU A 137 -5.80 -2.13 21.55
C GLU A 137 -4.36 -1.65 21.71
N GLN A 138 -3.53 -1.79 20.66
CA GLN A 138 -2.14 -1.36 20.60
C GLN A 138 -2.06 0.18 20.65
N PHE A 139 -2.94 0.83 19.90
CA PHE A 139 -3.09 2.28 19.90
C PHE A 139 -3.48 2.81 21.28
N SER A 140 -4.47 2.17 21.92
CA SER A 140 -4.88 2.50 23.29
C SER A 140 -3.78 2.23 24.31
N ALA A 141 -2.96 1.20 24.12
CA ALA A 141 -1.83 0.87 24.98
C ALA A 141 -0.73 1.93 24.88
N LEU A 142 -0.43 2.41 23.67
CA LEU A 142 0.51 3.50 23.43
C LEU A 142 0.01 4.80 24.08
N LEU A 143 -1.25 5.21 23.85
CA LEU A 143 -1.82 6.40 24.48
C LEU A 143 -1.81 6.32 26.01
N LYS A 144 -2.17 5.17 26.59
CA LYS A 144 -2.09 4.95 28.05
C LYS A 144 -0.67 5.03 28.57
N CYS A 145 0.32 4.60 27.79
CA CYS A 145 1.72 4.71 28.16
C CYS A 145 2.18 6.18 28.13
N LEU A 146 1.91 6.90 27.04
CA LEU A 146 2.25 8.31 26.89
C LEU A 146 1.57 9.19 27.96
N MET A 147 0.28 8.97 28.24
CA MET A 147 -0.44 9.70 29.30
C MET A 147 0.07 9.40 30.71
N LYS A 148 0.75 8.26 30.95
CA LYS A 148 1.40 7.97 32.24
C LYS A 148 2.74 8.66 32.40
N GLN A 149 3.29 9.22 31.32
CA GLN A 149 4.54 9.99 31.35
C GLN A 149 4.30 11.50 31.60
N ILE A 150 3.05 11.97 31.59
CA ILE A 150 2.62 13.34 31.91
C ILE A 150 2.26 13.43 33.40
#